data_AF-A0A8D5U179-F1
#
_entry.id   AF-A0A8D5U179-F1
#
_cell.length_a   1.000
_cell.length_b   1.000
_cell.length_c   1.000
_cell.angle_alpha   90.00
_cell.angle_beta   90.00
_cell.angle_gamma   90.00
#
_symmetry.space_group_name_H-M   'P 1'
#
loop_
_entity.id
_entity.type
_entity.pdbx_description
1 polymer ?
#
loop_
_entity_poly.entity_id
_entity_poly.type
_entity_poly.pdbx_seq_one_letter_code
_entity_poly.pdbx_strand_id
1 'polypeptide(L)'
;MSYVVADAGFLNLEILKELPAKTVIRGKTNLKGVKELFAQPLTVRYHAVNDRTYVAYRRLDHKGLYYYDVIYVKHKGKPMHFVFVSNVDKDPYELAETYRSRW
;
A
#
# COMPACT_ATOMS: atom_id res chain seq x y z
N MET A 1 -13.51 -9.00 7.67
CA MET A 1 -13.47 -7.55 7.94
C MET A 1 -13.54 -6.84 6.60
N SER A 2 -14.47 -5.89 6.44
CA SER A 2 -14.66 -5.16 5.18
C SER A 2 -13.69 -3.97 5.11
N TYR A 3 -12.90 -3.88 4.04
CA TYR A 3 -12.07 -2.71 3.73
C TYR A 3 -12.75 -1.86 2.65
N VAL A 4 -12.59 -0.55 2.74
CA VAL A 4 -12.92 0.36 1.64
C VAL A 4 -11.69 0.57 0.79
N VAL A 5 -11.76 0.21 -0.49
CA VAL A 5 -10.65 0.36 -1.45
C VAL A 5 -10.98 1.48 -2.44
N ALA A 6 -10.21 2.57 -2.38
CA ALA A 6 -10.46 3.77 -3.20
C ALA A 6 -9.26 4.13 -4.10
N ASP A 7 -9.55 4.80 -5.22
CA ASP A 7 -8.49 5.32 -6.10
C ASP A 7 -7.90 6.60 -5.53
N ALA A 8 -6.74 6.99 -6.04
CA ALA A 8 -6.00 8.18 -5.67
C ALA A 8 -6.72 9.51 -5.94
N GLY A 9 -7.91 9.48 -6.54
CA GLY A 9 -8.86 10.59 -6.59
C GLY A 9 -9.52 10.90 -5.24
N PHE A 10 -9.30 10.08 -4.20
CA PHE A 10 -9.87 10.30 -2.88
C PHE A 10 -9.36 11.62 -2.27
N LEU A 11 -10.30 12.54 -2.12
CA LEU A 11 -10.12 13.88 -1.57
C LEU A 11 -9.58 13.80 -0.14
N ASN A 12 -8.50 14.54 0.10
CA ASN A 12 -7.98 14.96 1.41
C ASN A 12 -7.52 13.83 2.37
N LEU A 13 -6.21 13.77 2.62
CA LEU A 13 -5.59 12.85 3.58
C LEU A 13 -6.05 13.08 5.03
N GLU A 14 -6.52 14.30 5.38
CA GLU A 14 -7.07 14.56 6.71
C GLU A 14 -8.41 13.85 6.89
N ILE A 15 -9.26 13.82 5.85
CA ILE A 15 -10.53 13.07 5.88
C ILE A 15 -10.25 11.57 6.04
N LEU A 16 -9.23 11.04 5.35
CA LEU A 16 -8.86 9.62 5.45
C LEU A 16 -8.58 9.20 6.90
N LYS A 17 -7.96 10.05 7.72
CA LYS A 17 -7.67 9.76 9.12
C LYS A 17 -8.93 9.65 9.97
N GLU A 18 -9.93 10.49 9.68
CA GLU A 18 -11.16 10.59 10.44
C GLU A 18 -12.20 9.55 10.02
N LEU A 19 -11.99 8.86 8.90
CA LEU A 19 -12.92 7.82 8.45
C LEU A 19 -13.00 6.69 9.48
N PRO A 20 -14.22 6.35 9.98
CA PRO A 20 -14.40 5.22 10.90
C PRO A 20 -14.15 3.87 10.20
N ALA A 21 -14.18 3.85 8.87
CA ALA A 21 -13.94 2.67 8.06
C ALA A 21 -12.45 2.46 7.80
N LYS A 22 -12.00 1.20 7.89
CA LYS A 22 -10.66 0.77 7.45
C LYS A 22 -10.54 0.97 5.95
N THR A 23 -9.71 1.92 5.55
CA THR A 23 -9.64 2.41 4.17
C THR A 23 -8.23 2.28 3.64
N VAL A 24 -8.12 1.80 2.40
CA VAL A 24 -6.87 1.70 1.64
C VAL A 24 -7.05 2.46 0.34
N ILE A 25 -6.20 3.45 0.10
CA ILE A 25 -6.22 4.24 -1.14
C ILE A 25 -4.91 4.09 -1.90
N ARG A 26 -4.97 4.20 -3.22
CA ARG A 26 -3.75 4.24 -4.04
C ARG A 26 -2.92 5.49 -3.71
N GLY A 27 -1.63 5.29 -3.46
CA GLY A 27 -0.69 6.37 -3.17
C GLY A 27 -0.22 7.05 -4.45
N LYS A 28 -0.20 8.39 -4.46
CA LYS A 28 0.43 9.18 -5.53
C LYS A 28 1.85 9.55 -5.16
N THR A 29 2.75 9.49 -6.12
CA THR A 29 4.17 9.81 -5.96
C THR A 29 4.45 11.27 -5.57
N ASN A 30 3.50 12.18 -5.79
CA ASN A 30 3.62 13.58 -5.39
C ASN A 30 3.30 13.82 -3.91
N LEU A 31 2.73 12.85 -3.18
CA LEU A 31 2.45 12.98 -1.75
C LEU A 31 3.76 13.01 -0.95
N LYS A 32 3.87 13.95 0.00
CA LYS A 32 5.05 14.08 0.85
C LYS A 32 5.40 12.76 1.56
N GLY A 33 4.40 12.10 2.16
CA GLY A 33 4.59 10.80 2.81
C GLY A 33 5.07 9.69 1.86
N VAL A 34 4.69 9.72 0.58
CA VAL A 34 5.19 8.75 -0.41
C VAL A 34 6.66 9.02 -0.77
N LYS A 35 7.07 10.29 -0.84
CA LYS A 35 8.49 10.64 -1.04
C LYS A 35 9.35 10.18 0.13
N GLU A 36 8.88 10.41 1.36
CA GLU A 36 9.56 9.95 2.58
C GLU A 36 9.58 8.43 2.69
N LEU A 37 8.53 7.75 2.24
CA LEU A 37 8.46 6.29 2.18
C LEU A 37 9.59 5.72 1.32
N PHE A 38 9.87 6.31 0.15
CA PHE A 38 10.94 5.83 -0.73
C PHE A 38 12.35 6.04 -0.18
N ALA A 39 12.52 6.93 0.80
CA ALA A 39 13.78 7.06 1.53
C ALA A 39 13.99 5.96 2.59
N GLN A 40 12.95 5.18 2.90
CA GLN A 40 13.05 4.07 3.85
C GLN A 40 13.75 2.84 3.23
N PRO A 41 14.49 2.08 4.03
CA PRO A 41 15.08 0.82 3.57
C PRO A 41 13.99 -0.19 3.18
N LEU A 42 14.30 -1.01 2.18
CA LEU A 42 13.44 -2.13 1.79
C LEU A 42 13.57 -3.27 2.80
N THR A 43 12.42 -3.78 3.24
CA THR A 43 12.35 -5.04 3.96
C THR A 43 12.09 -6.16 2.96
N VAL A 44 13.00 -7.12 2.86
CA VAL A 44 12.89 -8.26 1.95
C VAL A 44 12.16 -9.41 2.65
N ARG A 45 11.06 -9.87 2.05
CA ARG A 45 10.29 -11.02 2.52
C ARG A 45 9.55 -11.64 1.34
N TYR A 46 9.63 -12.96 1.22
CA TYR A 46 9.02 -13.68 0.11
C TYR A 46 7.66 -14.23 0.51
N HIS A 47 6.64 -13.91 -0.27
CA HIS A 47 5.28 -14.40 -0.08
C HIS A 47 4.64 -14.68 -1.44
N ALA A 48 4.43 -15.96 -1.75
CA ALA A 48 3.84 -16.38 -3.01
C ALA A 48 2.31 -16.43 -2.91
N VAL A 49 1.62 -15.81 -3.87
CA VAL A 49 0.17 -15.78 -3.98
C VAL A 49 -0.20 -15.94 -5.46
N ASN A 50 -0.86 -17.05 -5.80
CA ASN A 50 -1.27 -17.38 -7.16
C ASN A 50 -0.12 -17.25 -8.19
N ASP A 51 -0.22 -16.29 -9.11
CA ASP A 51 0.73 -16.01 -10.18
C ASP A 51 1.77 -14.94 -9.80
N ARG A 52 1.85 -14.57 -8.52
CA ARG A 52 2.71 -13.49 -8.03
C ARG A 52 3.57 -13.94 -6.85
N THR A 53 4.76 -13.37 -6.76
CA THR A 53 5.62 -13.44 -5.58
C THR A 53 5.85 -12.03 -5.08
N TYR A 54 5.33 -11.72 -3.91
CA TYR A 54 5.68 -10.53 -3.15
C TYR A 54 7.08 -10.74 -2.57
N VAL A 55 7.98 -9.77 -2.77
CA VAL A 55 9.43 -9.95 -2.50
C VAL A 55 9.98 -8.95 -1.51
N ALA A 56 9.40 -7.76 -1.44
CA ALA A 56 9.85 -6.73 -0.53
C ALA A 56 8.75 -5.71 -0.27
N TYR A 57 8.90 -4.95 0.79
CA TYR A 57 8.06 -3.80 1.06
C TYR A 57 8.83 -2.68 1.76
N ARG A 58 8.28 -1.47 1.69
CA ARG A 58 8.56 -0.35 2.60
C ARG A 58 7.29 -0.02 3.36
N ARG A 59 7.46 0.46 4.59
CA ARG A 59 6.37 0.96 5.42
C ARG A 59 6.83 2.26 6.09
N LEU A 60 5.95 3.24 6.15
CA LEU A 60 6.17 4.50 6.87
C LEU A 60 4.89 4.91 7.61
N ASP A 61 4.99 5.26 8.89
CA ASP A 61 3.98 6.03 9.59
C ASP A 61 4.30 7.52 9.41
N HIS A 62 3.36 8.27 8.84
CA HIS A 62 3.51 9.70 8.65
C HIS A 62 2.19 10.41 8.90
N LYS A 63 2.19 11.30 9.90
CA LYS A 63 1.04 12.14 10.28
C LYS A 63 -0.23 11.34 10.57
N GLY A 64 -0.12 10.17 11.20
CA GLY A 64 -1.27 9.34 11.57
C GLY A 64 -1.86 8.54 10.40
N LEU A 65 -1.09 8.36 9.32
CA LEU A 65 -1.41 7.48 8.20
C LEU A 65 -0.26 6.52 7.95
N TYR A 66 -0.60 5.36 7.43
CA TYR A 66 0.34 4.31 7.08
C TYR A 66 0.54 4.28 5.57
N TYR A 67 1.78 4.48 5.14
CA TYR A 67 2.22 4.45 3.77
C TYR A 67 2.95 3.14 3.50
N TYR A 68 2.67 2.54 2.35
CA TYR A 68 3.24 1.26 1.96
C TYR A 68 3.69 1.31 0.51
N ASP A 69 4.83 0.70 0.23
CA ASP A 69 5.31 0.35 -1.11
C ASP A 69 5.57 -1.14 -1.10
N VAL A 70 4.87 -1.88 -1.93
CA VAL A 70 4.92 -3.34 -1.97
C VAL A 70 5.41 -3.78 -3.33
N ILE A 71 6.52 -4.51 -3.34
CA ILE A 71 7.16 -5.02 -4.55
C ILE A 71 6.74 -6.46 -4.76
N TYR A 72 6.24 -6.76 -5.95
CA TYR A 72 5.90 -8.11 -6.36
C TYR A 72 6.37 -8.41 -7.79
N VAL A 73 6.56 -9.68 -8.08
CA VAL A 73 6.92 -10.19 -9.41
C VAL A 73 5.80 -11.10 -9.88
N LYS A 74 5.20 -10.78 -11.03
CA LYS A 74 4.28 -11.71 -11.71
C LYS A 74 5.11 -12.80 -12.40
N HIS A 75 4.62 -14.04 -12.48
CA HIS A 75 5.32 -15.14 -13.14
C HIS A 75 5.82 -14.72 -14.53
N LYS A 76 7.14 -14.78 -14.76
CA LYS A 76 7.86 -14.33 -15.98
C LYS A 76 7.72 -12.83 -16.32
N GLY A 77 7.33 -11.99 -15.37
CA GLY A 77 7.19 -10.55 -15.52
C GLY A 77 8.34 -9.74 -14.90
N LYS A 78 8.35 -8.43 -15.17
CA LYS A 78 9.20 -7.48 -14.46
C LYS A 78 8.66 -7.24 -13.04
N PRO A 79 9.51 -6.85 -12.08
CA PRO A 79 9.06 -6.37 -10.78
C PRO A 79 8.09 -5.20 -10.92
N MET A 80 7.03 -5.22 -10.14
CA MET A 80 5.98 -4.21 -10.08
C MET A 80 5.84 -3.69 -8.66
N HIS A 81 5.35 -2.46 -8.53
CA HIS A 81 5.18 -1.79 -7.24
C HIS A 81 3.72 -1.39 -7.03
N PHE A 82 3.22 -1.63 -5.83
CA PHE A 82 1.98 -1.04 -5.33
C PHE A 82 2.29 -0.07 -4.22
N VAL A 83 1.98 1.20 -4.47
CA VAL A 83 2.05 2.25 -3.45
C VAL A 83 0.63 2.57 -2.98
N PHE A 84 0.41 2.54 -1.68
CA PHE A 84 -0.88 2.85 -1.08
C PHE A 84 -0.73 3.54 0.28
N VAL A 85 -1.82 4.19 0.69
CA VAL A 85 -1.96 4.89 1.97
C VAL A 85 -3.18 4.32 2.69
N SER A 86 -3.08 4.12 3.99
CA SER A 86 -4.16 3.58 4.81
C SER A 86 -4.28 4.29 6.15
N ASN A 87 -5.51 4.32 6.68
CA ASN A 87 -5.79 4.73 8.06
C ASN A 87 -5.74 3.56 9.06
N VAL A 88 -5.34 2.36 8.61
CA VAL A 88 -5.19 1.19 9.47
C VAL A 88 -3.83 0.54 9.28
N ASP A 89 -3.19 0.18 10.39
CA ASP A 89 -1.97 -0.60 10.37
C ASP A 89 -2.28 -2.09 10.12
N LYS A 90 -1.59 -2.68 9.16
CA LYS A 90 -1.77 -4.06 8.74
C LYS A 90 -0.52 -4.56 8.00
N ASP A 91 -0.43 -5.88 7.83
CA ASP A 91 0.59 -6.48 6.98
C ASP A 91 0.51 -5.91 5.54
N PRO A 92 1.64 -5.44 4.97
CA PRO A 92 1.66 -4.83 3.64
C PRO A 92 1.20 -5.77 2.53
N TYR A 93 1.46 -7.08 2.62
CA TYR A 93 1.06 -8.04 1.59
C TYR A 93 -0.44 -8.32 1.67
N GLU A 94 -1.00 -8.41 2.88
CA GLU A 94 -2.46 -8.49 3.07
C GLU A 94 -3.17 -7.25 2.50
N LEU A 95 -2.62 -6.05 2.73
CA LEU A 95 -3.19 -4.82 2.16
C LEU A 95 -3.06 -4.77 0.64
N ALA A 96 -1.94 -5.22 0.09
CA ALA A 96 -1.76 -5.27 -1.36
C ALA A 96 -2.74 -6.24 -2.02
N GLU A 97 -3.01 -7.40 -1.43
CA GLU A 97 -4.04 -8.34 -1.91
C GLU A 97 -5.46 -7.78 -1.74
N THR A 98 -5.72 -7.08 -0.63
CA THR A 98 -7.01 -6.39 -0.41
C THR A 98 -7.24 -5.31 -1.46
N TYR A 99 -6.22 -4.50 -1.76
CA TYR A 99 -6.30 -3.49 -2.81
C TYR A 99 -6.48 -4.14 -4.20
N ARG A 100 -5.84 -5.29 -4.44
CA ARG A 100 -5.94 -6.04 -5.70
C ARG A 100 -7.33 -6.58 -5.95
N SER A 101 -8.10 -7.03 -4.95
CA SER A 101 -9.44 -7.59 -5.18
C SER A 101 -10.44 -6.62 -5.85
N ARG A 102 -10.05 -5.35 -6.02
CA ARG A 102 -10.73 -4.34 -6.84
C ARG A 102 -10.55 -4.55 -8.36
N TRP A 103 -9.56 -5.34 -8.80
CA TRP A 103 -9.18 -5.63 -10.19
C TRP A 103 -9.23 -7.12 -10.48
#